data_AF-A0A813RUM4-F1
#
_entry.id   AF-A0A813RUM4-F1
#
_cell.length_a   1.000
_cell.length_b   1.000
_cell.length_c   1.000
_cell.angle_alpha   90.00
_cell.angle_beta   90.00
_cell.angle_gamma   90.00
#
_symmetry.space_group_name_H-M   'P 1'
#
loop_
_entity.id
_entity.type
_entity.pdbx_description
1 polymer ?
#
loop_
_entity_poly.entity_id
_entity_poly.type
_entity_poly.pdbx_seq_one_letter_code
_entity_poly.pdbx_strand_id
1 'polypeptide(L)'
;MEKKFEELVYKLNISPLSVDILQQISLILKEQDSECLCSFVHKSFDSLLVVERWIWKVLSSDYYDEWINEEYYQEFFYTTASFNKDLIFNNGDVKVDTKGSLLFCVSIDQMNEVFAKLDRSNDDNNPFINIISLWLDNYSYFLYDNPQYNIPPVIDYIGRHITVKYFMGKQYKLYLTELRQPYLIQSVFTAKFLFYIKTCSFYLYAYLFISIRSPNSPYTADEMIRYLYEDYLEIIHVHSYNIMSWNKELLGCIAQLVGLMGGFCWWDGQQRTQLKILFPKEQIVCDHVEDLTRIVAHTPFYKQTKPVRSNYETILMDTTLMILLVIVQTENINWLFRSNTTIRDTIISVSEAALNDEVCLCGYCLLGEALGDDLLKDLKIADNISDYFLHVLQEAWNHSSKKYRLIPIEYFLRGIHIV
;
A
#
# COMPACT_ATOMS: atom_id res chain seq x y z
N MET A 1 -14.10 -19.86 -25.03
CA MET A 1 -13.69 -18.47 -24.78
C MET A 1 -12.19 -18.30 -25.02
N GLU A 2 -11.36 -19.20 -24.47
CA GLU A 2 -9.89 -19.25 -24.61
C GLU A 2 -9.37 -18.97 -26.03
N LYS A 3 -9.65 -19.85 -27.03
CA LYS A 3 -9.20 -19.64 -28.43
C LYS A 3 -9.52 -18.27 -29.01
N LYS A 4 -10.60 -17.62 -28.53
CA LYS A 4 -10.98 -16.26 -28.92
C LYS A 4 -10.04 -15.22 -28.32
N PHE A 5 -9.58 -15.40 -27.08
CA PHE A 5 -8.62 -14.50 -26.42
C PHE A 5 -7.26 -14.51 -27.10
N GLU A 6 -6.66 -15.69 -27.34
CA GLU A 6 -5.36 -15.78 -27.99
C GLU A 6 -5.39 -15.18 -29.41
N GLU A 7 -6.46 -15.41 -30.17
CA GLU A 7 -6.68 -14.82 -31.49
C GLU A 7 -6.82 -13.28 -31.45
N LEU A 8 -7.45 -12.73 -30.42
CA LEU A 8 -7.57 -11.29 -30.22
C LEU A 8 -6.22 -10.67 -29.87
N VAL A 9 -5.47 -11.29 -28.95
CA VAL A 9 -4.16 -10.80 -28.51
C VAL A 9 -3.15 -10.81 -29.66
N TYR A 10 -3.18 -11.81 -30.54
CA TYR A 10 -2.32 -11.83 -31.72
C TYR A 10 -2.50 -10.58 -32.59
N LYS A 11 -3.72 -10.03 -32.66
CA LYS A 11 -4.05 -8.84 -33.45
C LYS A 11 -3.55 -7.54 -32.83
N LEU A 12 -3.15 -7.51 -31.55
CA LEU A 12 -2.55 -6.32 -30.93
C LEU A 12 -1.27 -5.85 -31.64
N ASN A 13 -0.57 -6.78 -32.29
CA ASN A 13 0.67 -6.50 -33.02
C ASN A 13 0.43 -6.12 -34.49
N ILE A 14 -0.82 -6.09 -34.96
CA ILE A 14 -1.18 -5.78 -36.36
C ILE A 14 -1.70 -4.35 -36.42
N SER A 15 -1.02 -3.48 -37.17
CA SER A 15 -1.46 -2.10 -37.41
C SER A 15 -2.30 -2.01 -38.69
N PRO A 16 -3.41 -1.24 -38.70
CA PRO A 16 -3.99 -0.47 -37.60
C PRO A 16 -4.78 -1.34 -36.61
N LEU A 17 -4.72 -1.00 -35.32
CA LEU A 17 -5.45 -1.71 -34.28
C LEU A 17 -6.94 -1.32 -34.32
N SER A 18 -7.83 -2.31 -34.42
CA SER A 18 -9.27 -2.07 -34.30
C SER A 18 -9.67 -1.85 -32.83
N VAL A 19 -10.49 -0.84 -32.57
CA VAL A 19 -11.10 -0.55 -31.26
C VAL A 19 -11.84 -1.78 -30.71
N ASP A 20 -12.50 -2.54 -31.60
CA ASP A 20 -13.24 -3.77 -31.23
C ASP A 20 -12.35 -4.83 -30.57
N ILE A 21 -11.03 -4.83 -30.85
CA ILE A 21 -10.09 -5.78 -30.27
C ILE A 21 -9.86 -5.45 -28.79
N LEU A 22 -9.58 -4.19 -28.48
CA LEU A 22 -9.35 -3.74 -27.10
C LEU A 22 -10.59 -3.95 -26.24
N GLN A 23 -11.77 -3.59 -26.75
CA GLN A 23 -13.04 -3.79 -26.04
C GLN A 23 -13.32 -5.27 -25.77
N GLN A 24 -13.10 -6.16 -26.75
CA GLN A 24 -13.31 -7.59 -26.54
C GLN A 24 -12.31 -8.20 -25.56
N ILE A 25 -11.05 -7.75 -25.57
CA ILE A 25 -10.07 -8.17 -24.56
C ILE A 25 -10.51 -7.68 -23.17
N SER A 26 -10.89 -6.41 -23.03
CA SER A 26 -11.42 -5.86 -21.77
C SER A 26 -12.61 -6.65 -21.24
N LEU A 27 -13.57 -7.01 -22.10
CA LEU A 27 -14.72 -7.83 -21.70
C LEU A 27 -14.29 -9.19 -21.14
N ILE A 28 -13.37 -9.89 -21.83
CA ILE A 28 -12.87 -11.18 -21.36
C ILE A 28 -12.18 -11.04 -20.01
N LEU A 29 -11.37 -9.99 -19.81
CA LEU A 29 -10.68 -9.76 -18.53
C LEU A 29 -11.67 -9.45 -17.39
N LYS A 30 -12.73 -8.66 -17.65
CA LYS A 30 -13.79 -8.35 -16.66
C LYS A 30 -14.61 -9.58 -16.26
N GLU A 31 -14.77 -10.54 -17.16
CA GLU A 31 -15.50 -11.78 -16.90
C GLU A 31 -14.73 -12.76 -15.99
N GLN A 32 -13.44 -12.52 -15.72
CA GLN A 32 -12.66 -13.39 -14.85
C GLN A 32 -12.94 -13.10 -13.38
N ASP A 33 -13.79 -13.91 -12.75
CA ASP A 33 -14.00 -13.91 -11.32
C ASP A 33 -12.93 -14.72 -10.56
N SER A 34 -12.99 -14.69 -9.22
CA SER A 34 -12.01 -15.38 -8.38
C SER A 34 -11.94 -16.89 -8.61
N GLU A 35 -13.04 -17.53 -9.02
CA GLU A 35 -13.13 -18.98 -9.21
C GLU A 35 -12.44 -19.43 -10.51
N CYS A 36 -12.61 -18.68 -11.59
CA CYS A 36 -12.06 -19.05 -12.89
C CYS A 36 -10.68 -18.43 -13.19
N LEU A 37 -10.29 -17.36 -12.49
CA LEU A 37 -9.04 -16.60 -12.73
C LEU A 37 -7.79 -17.48 -12.76
N CYS A 38 -7.63 -18.39 -11.79
CA CYS A 38 -6.45 -19.26 -11.72
C CYS A 38 -6.32 -20.12 -12.99
N SER A 39 -7.42 -20.72 -13.43
CA SER A 39 -7.43 -21.57 -14.63
C SER A 39 -7.16 -20.76 -15.90
N PHE A 40 -7.70 -19.54 -15.98
CA PHE A 40 -7.49 -18.64 -17.10
C PHE A 40 -6.03 -18.20 -17.22
N VAL A 41 -5.43 -17.77 -16.10
CA VAL A 41 -4.01 -17.35 -16.05
C VAL A 41 -3.09 -18.48 -16.49
N HIS A 42 -3.32 -19.71 -16.03
CA HIS A 42 -2.49 -20.86 -16.43
C HIS A 42 -2.60 -21.18 -17.92
N LYS A 43 -3.79 -21.08 -18.50
CA LYS A 43 -4.02 -21.43 -19.92
C LYS A 43 -3.59 -20.33 -20.89
N SER A 44 -3.81 -19.07 -20.51
CA SER A 44 -3.59 -17.92 -21.38
C SER A 44 -2.38 -17.08 -20.97
N PHE A 45 -1.47 -17.63 -20.15
CA PHE A 45 -0.28 -16.94 -19.63
C PHE A 45 0.51 -16.19 -20.71
N ASP A 46 0.87 -16.87 -21.80
CA ASP A 46 1.67 -16.25 -22.86
C ASP A 46 0.94 -15.07 -23.52
N SER A 47 -0.38 -15.19 -23.69
CA SER A 47 -1.20 -14.12 -24.26
C SER A 47 -1.36 -12.96 -23.29
N LEU A 48 -1.53 -13.22 -22.00
CA LEU A 48 -1.53 -12.18 -20.96
C LEU A 48 -0.19 -11.44 -20.92
N LEU A 49 0.92 -12.17 -21.05
CA LEU A 49 2.25 -11.57 -21.11
C LEU A 49 2.43 -10.70 -22.37
N VAL A 50 1.86 -11.10 -23.51
CA VAL A 50 1.84 -10.27 -24.74
C VAL A 50 1.02 -9.00 -24.52
N VAL A 51 -0.13 -9.08 -23.84
CA VAL A 51 -0.95 -7.91 -23.49
C VAL A 51 -0.15 -6.93 -22.62
N GLU A 52 0.47 -7.39 -21.54
CA GLU A 52 1.27 -6.53 -20.65
C GLU A 52 2.46 -5.89 -21.39
N ARG A 53 3.18 -6.67 -22.20
CA ARG A 53 4.29 -6.13 -23.01
C ARG A 53 3.84 -5.10 -24.02
N TRP A 54 2.68 -5.32 -24.64
CA TRP A 54 2.08 -4.37 -25.57
C TRP A 54 1.71 -3.07 -24.85
N ILE A 55 1.10 -3.16 -23.67
CA ILE A 55 0.78 -2.01 -22.82
C ILE A 55 2.05 -1.19 -22.53
N TRP A 56 3.12 -1.83 -22.06
CA TRP A 56 4.38 -1.13 -21.78
C TRP A 56 5.00 -0.50 -23.01
N LYS A 57 4.92 -1.16 -24.17
CA LYS A 57 5.37 -0.59 -25.44
C LYS A 57 4.57 0.67 -25.82
N VAL A 58 3.26 0.64 -25.63
CA VAL A 58 2.37 1.77 -25.90
C VAL A 58 2.67 2.92 -24.94
N LEU A 59 2.73 2.66 -23.63
CA LEU A 59 3.07 3.65 -22.60
C LEU A 59 4.47 4.25 -22.79
N SER A 60 5.43 3.48 -23.27
CA SER A 60 6.79 3.95 -23.57
C SER A 60 6.91 4.65 -24.93
N SER A 61 5.91 4.61 -25.82
CA SER A 61 5.99 5.20 -27.17
C SER A 61 5.77 6.72 -27.22
N ASP A 62 6.48 7.44 -28.09
CA ASP A 62 6.34 8.90 -28.24
C ASP A 62 4.96 9.35 -28.75
N TYR A 63 4.16 8.45 -29.33
CA TYR A 63 2.84 8.72 -29.89
C TYR A 63 1.71 8.72 -28.84
N TYR A 64 2.02 8.99 -27.56
CA TYR A 64 1.05 8.79 -26.48
C TYR A 64 -0.09 9.82 -26.44
N ASP A 65 0.18 11.06 -26.85
CA ASP A 65 -0.83 12.13 -26.83
C ASP A 65 -2.04 11.82 -27.75
N GLU A 66 -1.86 10.95 -28.76
CA GLU A 66 -2.91 10.58 -29.72
C GLU A 66 -3.91 9.56 -29.17
N TRP A 67 -3.51 8.67 -28.26
CA TRP A 67 -4.39 7.60 -27.77
C TRP A 67 -4.76 7.73 -26.29
N ILE A 68 -4.00 8.48 -25.49
CA ILE A 68 -4.22 8.55 -24.04
C ILE A 68 -5.56 9.21 -23.67
N ASN A 69 -6.08 10.07 -24.54
CA ASN A 69 -7.33 10.79 -24.35
C ASN A 69 -8.56 10.03 -24.85
N GLU A 70 -8.35 8.91 -25.54
CA GLU A 70 -9.43 8.10 -26.11
C GLU A 70 -10.00 7.15 -25.04
N GLU A 71 -11.32 7.22 -24.84
CA GLU A 71 -12.02 6.53 -23.74
C GLU A 71 -11.80 5.02 -23.72
N TYR A 72 -11.75 4.37 -24.89
CA TYR A 72 -11.58 2.92 -25.00
C TYR A 72 -10.17 2.46 -24.65
N TYR A 73 -9.14 3.28 -24.90
CA TYR A 73 -7.77 3.00 -24.43
C TYR A 73 -7.72 3.12 -22.91
N GLN A 74 -8.29 4.21 -22.36
CA GLN A 74 -8.37 4.39 -20.91
C GLN A 74 -9.10 3.22 -20.25
N GLU A 75 -10.29 2.85 -20.75
CA GLU A 75 -11.07 1.71 -20.24
C GLU A 75 -10.24 0.42 -20.27
N PHE A 76 -9.51 0.16 -21.35
CA PHE A 76 -8.65 -1.00 -21.48
C PHE A 76 -7.52 -1.01 -20.44
N PHE A 77 -6.85 0.13 -20.22
CA PHE A 77 -5.81 0.23 -19.19
C PHE A 77 -6.38 0.05 -17.78
N TYR A 78 -7.49 0.72 -17.45
CA TYR A 78 -8.17 0.57 -16.16
C TYR A 78 -8.62 -0.87 -15.91
N THR A 79 -9.16 -1.53 -16.94
CA THR A 79 -9.60 -2.92 -16.86
C THR A 79 -8.43 -3.87 -16.61
N THR A 80 -7.33 -3.69 -17.35
CA THR A 80 -6.14 -4.54 -17.20
C THR A 80 -5.48 -4.32 -15.84
N ALA A 81 -5.40 -3.07 -15.37
CA ALA A 81 -4.90 -2.77 -14.04
C ALA A 81 -5.78 -3.38 -12.93
N SER A 82 -7.11 -3.38 -13.09
CA SER A 82 -8.02 -4.07 -12.16
C SER A 82 -7.81 -5.58 -12.18
N PHE A 83 -7.69 -6.19 -13.35
CA PHE A 83 -7.38 -7.62 -13.48
C PHE A 83 -6.06 -7.98 -12.77
N ASN A 84 -5.02 -7.17 -12.94
CA ASN A 84 -3.74 -7.36 -12.24
C ASN A 84 -3.87 -7.26 -10.73
N LYS A 85 -4.69 -6.33 -10.26
CA LYS A 85 -5.01 -6.18 -8.84
C LYS A 85 -5.71 -7.42 -8.29
N ASP A 86 -6.70 -7.94 -9.01
CA ASP A 86 -7.41 -9.16 -8.64
C ASP A 86 -6.46 -10.38 -8.66
N LEU A 87 -5.55 -10.45 -9.63
CA LEU A 87 -4.50 -11.47 -9.70
C LEU A 87 -3.59 -11.46 -8.47
N ILE A 88 -3.19 -10.28 -7.98
CA ILE A 88 -2.35 -10.14 -6.78
C ILE A 88 -3.06 -10.76 -5.58
N PHE A 89 -4.29 -10.34 -5.33
CA PHE A 89 -5.01 -10.70 -4.12
C PHE A 89 -5.73 -12.04 -4.18
N ASN A 90 -5.97 -12.61 -5.36
CA ASN A 90 -6.58 -13.93 -5.47
C ASN A 90 -5.68 -14.99 -4.79
N ASN A 91 -6.29 -15.72 -3.85
CA ASN A 91 -5.70 -16.78 -3.05
C ASN A 91 -5.61 -18.14 -3.78
N GLY A 92 -6.09 -18.23 -5.02
CA GLY A 92 -5.97 -19.44 -5.84
C GLY A 92 -4.52 -19.83 -6.15
N ASP A 93 -4.32 -21.05 -6.65
CA ASP A 93 -3.02 -21.71 -6.87
C ASP A 93 -2.06 -21.06 -7.90
N VAL A 94 -2.26 -19.79 -8.29
CA VAL A 94 -1.30 -19.09 -9.16
C VAL A 94 -0.05 -18.77 -8.35
N LYS A 95 1.07 -19.40 -8.73
CA LYS A 95 2.36 -19.22 -8.07
C LYS A 95 2.81 -17.76 -8.09
N VAL A 96 3.45 -17.32 -7.00
CA VAL A 96 3.99 -15.96 -6.85
C VAL A 96 4.90 -15.57 -8.02
N ASP A 97 5.76 -16.48 -8.49
CA ASP A 97 6.66 -16.22 -9.63
C ASP A 97 5.91 -15.99 -10.94
N THR A 98 4.79 -16.69 -11.15
CA THR A 98 3.92 -16.51 -12.32
C THR A 98 3.26 -15.13 -12.27
N LYS A 99 2.73 -14.73 -11.11
CA LYS A 99 2.16 -13.38 -10.90
C LYS A 99 3.22 -12.30 -11.15
N GLY A 100 4.40 -12.44 -10.54
CA GLY A 100 5.50 -11.48 -10.70
C GLY A 100 6.00 -11.38 -12.14
N SER A 101 6.03 -12.49 -12.89
CA SER A 101 6.44 -12.49 -14.30
C SER A 101 5.47 -11.76 -15.22
N LEU A 102 4.17 -11.77 -14.92
CA LEU A 102 3.17 -10.98 -15.64
C LEU A 102 3.30 -9.49 -15.31
N LEU A 103 3.34 -9.18 -14.01
CA LEU A 103 3.36 -7.80 -13.52
C LEU A 103 4.66 -7.08 -13.93
N PHE A 104 5.83 -7.71 -13.77
CA PHE A 104 7.13 -7.06 -13.95
C PHE A 104 7.79 -7.35 -15.30
N CYS A 105 7.03 -7.28 -16.38
CA CYS A 105 7.55 -7.55 -17.73
C CYS A 105 8.13 -6.31 -18.45
N VAL A 106 8.13 -5.15 -17.79
CA VAL A 106 8.68 -3.88 -18.32
C VAL A 106 10.20 -3.87 -18.30
N SER A 107 10.82 -3.31 -19.34
CA SER A 107 12.28 -3.09 -19.37
C SER A 107 12.68 -1.76 -18.71
N ILE A 108 13.95 -1.63 -18.33
CA ILE A 108 14.50 -0.36 -17.79
C ILE A 108 14.38 0.76 -18.83
N ASP A 109 14.62 0.47 -20.11
CA ASP A 109 14.50 1.46 -21.19
C ASP A 109 13.06 1.97 -21.34
N GLN A 110 12.07 1.07 -21.27
CA GLN A 110 10.67 1.47 -21.30
C GLN A 110 10.30 2.35 -20.10
N MET A 111 10.79 2.01 -18.91
CA MET A 111 10.58 2.84 -17.71
C MET A 111 11.26 4.21 -17.82
N ASN A 112 12.43 4.29 -18.45
CA ASN A 112 13.09 5.58 -18.72
C ASN A 112 12.21 6.50 -19.55
N GLU A 113 11.62 5.98 -20.62
CA GLU A 113 10.71 6.76 -21.46
C GLU A 113 9.45 7.19 -20.70
N VAL A 114 8.91 6.30 -19.86
CA VAL A 114 7.77 6.64 -18.98
C VAL A 114 8.13 7.77 -18.01
N PHE A 115 9.26 7.69 -17.32
CA PHE A 115 9.70 8.75 -16.40
C PHE A 115 9.98 10.07 -17.13
N ALA A 116 10.63 10.00 -18.31
CA ALA A 116 10.86 11.19 -19.12
C ALA A 116 9.56 11.90 -19.52
N LYS A 117 8.47 11.16 -19.76
CA LYS A 117 7.15 11.74 -20.06
C LYS A 117 6.47 12.31 -18.84
N LEU A 118 6.54 11.62 -17.69
CA LEU A 118 6.03 12.16 -16.43
C LEU A 118 6.69 13.52 -16.13
N ASP A 119 8.01 13.63 -16.34
CA ASP A 119 8.77 14.86 -16.11
C ASP A 119 8.45 15.97 -17.12
N ARG A 120 8.11 15.64 -18.37
CA ARG A 120 7.77 16.60 -19.42
C ARG A 120 6.30 17.06 -19.40
N SER A 121 5.40 16.30 -18.76
CA SER A 121 3.98 16.64 -18.73
C SER A 121 3.77 17.98 -18.03
N ASN A 122 3.20 18.97 -18.73
CA ASN A 122 2.82 20.25 -18.14
C ASN A 122 1.37 20.25 -17.64
N ASP A 123 0.58 19.25 -18.02
CA ASP A 123 -0.77 19.05 -17.49
C ASP A 123 -0.70 18.22 -16.21
N ASP A 124 -1.17 18.82 -15.11
CA ASP A 124 -1.20 18.20 -13.78
C ASP A 124 -2.28 17.12 -13.66
N ASN A 125 -3.25 17.10 -14.58
CA ASN A 125 -4.34 16.13 -14.63
C ASN A 125 -4.24 15.18 -15.84
N ASN A 126 -3.06 15.09 -16.46
CA ASN A 126 -2.85 14.24 -17.63
C ASN A 126 -3.25 12.78 -17.33
N PRO A 127 -4.15 12.15 -18.11
CA PRO A 127 -4.60 10.78 -17.87
C PRO A 127 -3.46 9.73 -17.86
N PHE A 128 -2.35 10.01 -18.55
CA PHE A 128 -1.13 9.19 -18.50
C PHE A 128 -0.63 8.97 -17.07
N ILE A 129 -0.68 10.01 -16.24
CA ILE A 129 -0.17 9.96 -14.85
C ILE A 129 -1.05 9.06 -14.00
N ASN A 130 -2.37 9.13 -14.21
CA ASN A 130 -3.33 8.24 -13.55
C ASN A 130 -3.09 6.79 -13.99
N ILE A 131 -2.90 6.55 -15.28
CA ILE A 131 -2.64 5.21 -15.82
C ILE A 131 -1.35 4.64 -15.23
N ILE A 132 -0.22 5.33 -15.32
CA ILE A 132 1.04 4.85 -14.74
C ILE A 132 0.94 4.62 -13.23
N SER A 133 0.17 5.46 -12.52
CA SER A 133 -0.07 5.26 -11.09
C SER A 133 -0.71 3.92 -10.78
N LEU A 134 -1.60 3.39 -11.63
CA LEU A 134 -2.22 2.10 -11.40
C LEU A 134 -1.22 0.94 -11.44
N TRP A 135 -0.27 0.95 -12.39
CA TRP A 135 0.76 -0.09 -12.47
C TRP A 135 1.71 0.01 -11.29
N LEU A 136 2.13 1.21 -10.90
CA LEU A 136 2.99 1.39 -9.72
C LEU A 136 2.26 1.01 -8.43
N ASP A 137 0.98 1.32 -8.29
CA ASP A 137 0.15 0.87 -7.16
C ASP A 137 0.07 -0.67 -7.14
N ASN A 138 -0.16 -1.33 -8.29
CA ASN A 138 -0.15 -2.79 -8.40
C ASN A 138 1.21 -3.41 -8.06
N TYR A 139 2.31 -2.79 -8.48
CA TYR A 139 3.64 -3.21 -8.08
C TYR A 139 3.79 -3.11 -6.56
N SER A 140 3.35 -2.00 -5.98
CA SER A 140 3.40 -1.77 -4.53
C SER A 140 2.59 -2.81 -3.76
N TYR A 141 1.35 -3.11 -4.19
CA TYR A 141 0.52 -4.17 -3.60
C TYR A 141 1.23 -5.54 -3.67
N PHE A 142 1.75 -5.90 -4.84
CA PHE A 142 2.43 -7.19 -5.01
C PHE A 142 3.68 -7.31 -4.12
N LEU A 143 4.52 -6.28 -4.11
CA LEU A 143 5.77 -6.25 -3.32
C LEU A 143 5.49 -6.28 -1.82
N TYR A 144 4.44 -5.57 -1.37
CA TYR A 144 4.01 -5.59 0.01
C TYR A 144 3.58 -6.99 0.47
N ASP A 145 2.72 -7.65 -0.32
CA ASP A 145 2.18 -8.99 -0.01
C ASP A 145 3.24 -10.09 -0.14
N ASN A 146 4.25 -9.91 -1.00
CA ASN A 146 5.26 -10.92 -1.34
C ASN A 146 6.70 -10.42 -1.08
N PRO A 147 7.07 -10.10 0.17
CA PRO A 147 8.37 -9.49 0.47
C PRO A 147 9.57 -10.43 0.27
N GLN A 148 9.32 -11.74 0.10
CA GLN A 148 10.36 -12.73 -0.20
C GLN A 148 10.60 -12.91 -1.70
N TYR A 149 9.81 -12.23 -2.55
CA TYR A 149 9.95 -12.32 -3.99
C TYR A 149 11.33 -11.87 -4.45
N ASN A 150 11.91 -12.59 -5.42
CA ASN A 150 13.21 -12.24 -5.96
C ASN A 150 13.06 -11.03 -6.89
N ILE A 151 13.54 -9.88 -6.43
CA ILE A 151 13.31 -8.58 -7.07
C ILE A 151 14.02 -8.52 -8.44
N PRO A 152 13.30 -8.30 -9.55
CA PRO A 152 13.92 -8.05 -10.84
C PRO A 152 14.69 -6.71 -10.85
N PRO A 153 15.77 -6.57 -11.65
CA PRO A 153 16.56 -5.34 -11.70
C PRO A 153 15.76 -4.06 -12.00
N VAL A 154 14.65 -4.18 -12.75
CA VAL A 154 13.79 -3.03 -13.07
C VAL A 154 13.08 -2.46 -11.83
N ILE A 155 12.81 -3.28 -10.81
CA ILE A 155 12.13 -2.81 -9.59
C ILE A 155 13.09 -2.02 -8.68
N ASP A 156 14.34 -2.47 -8.56
CA ASP A 156 15.41 -1.67 -7.91
C ASP A 156 15.63 -0.36 -8.67
N TYR A 157 15.64 -0.42 -10.01
CA TYR A 157 15.73 0.78 -10.85
C TYR A 157 14.61 1.79 -10.57
N ILE A 158 13.35 1.34 -10.61
CA ILE A 158 12.16 2.18 -10.33
C ILE A 158 12.24 2.76 -8.91
N GLY A 159 12.52 1.94 -7.90
CA GLY A 159 12.61 2.40 -6.50
C GLY A 159 13.66 3.47 -6.30
N ARG A 160 14.85 3.29 -6.88
CA ARG A 160 15.92 4.31 -6.84
C ARG A 160 15.54 5.57 -7.59
N HIS A 161 14.93 5.45 -8.77
CA HIS A 161 14.49 6.61 -9.55
C HIS A 161 13.43 7.42 -8.79
N ILE A 162 12.41 6.74 -8.25
CA ILE A 162 11.35 7.36 -7.45
C ILE A 162 11.94 8.08 -6.23
N THR A 163 12.86 7.42 -5.51
CA THR A 163 13.50 8.01 -4.34
C THR A 163 14.21 9.33 -4.70
N VAL A 164 15.03 9.32 -5.75
CA VAL A 164 15.87 10.48 -6.11
C VAL A 164 15.07 11.60 -6.77
N LYS A 165 14.17 11.27 -7.69
CA LYS A 165 13.52 12.26 -8.56
C LYS A 165 12.20 12.76 -8.01
N TYR A 166 11.40 11.86 -7.44
CA TYR A 166 10.06 12.18 -6.99
C TYR A 166 10.03 12.44 -5.49
N PHE A 167 10.43 11.49 -4.64
CA PHE A 167 10.35 11.61 -3.18
C PHE A 167 11.27 12.70 -2.61
N MET A 168 12.58 12.65 -2.87
CA MET A 168 13.54 13.66 -2.39
C MET A 168 13.53 14.96 -3.22
N GLY A 169 12.59 15.09 -4.16
CA GLY A 169 12.48 16.21 -5.08
C GLY A 169 11.79 17.44 -4.47
N LYS A 170 12.04 18.63 -5.03
CA LYS A 170 11.39 19.88 -4.57
C LYS A 170 9.86 19.84 -4.69
N GLN A 171 9.35 19.20 -5.74
CA GLN A 171 7.91 19.15 -6.01
C GLN A 171 7.16 18.36 -4.93
N TYR A 172 7.73 17.28 -4.42
CA TYR A 172 7.16 16.52 -3.32
C TYR A 172 7.02 17.39 -2.06
N LYS A 173 8.06 18.18 -1.71
CA LYS A 173 8.01 19.13 -0.59
C LYS A 173 6.93 20.20 -0.75
N LEU A 174 6.72 20.69 -1.98
CA LEU A 174 5.65 21.63 -2.28
C LEU A 174 4.27 21.00 -2.00
N TYR A 175 4.04 19.78 -2.49
CA TYR A 175 2.79 19.07 -2.23
C TYR A 175 2.58 18.70 -0.76
N LEU A 176 3.64 18.39 -0.01
CA LEU A 176 3.54 18.24 1.45
C LEU A 176 3.10 19.55 2.14
N THR A 177 3.64 20.69 1.68
CA THR A 177 3.28 22.02 2.20
C THR A 177 1.81 22.34 1.92
N GLU A 178 1.32 21.99 0.73
CA GLU A 178 -0.10 22.09 0.39
C GLU A 178 -0.94 21.16 1.29
N LEU A 179 -0.49 19.93 1.52
CA LEU A 179 -1.21 18.98 2.38
C LEU A 179 -1.27 19.43 3.85
N ARG A 180 -0.44 20.36 4.32
CA ARG A 180 -0.53 20.91 5.68
C ARG A 180 -1.73 21.84 5.89
N GLN A 181 -2.44 22.23 4.82
CA GLN A 181 -3.60 23.11 4.96
C GLN A 181 -4.78 22.36 5.60
N PRO A 182 -5.45 22.93 6.61
CA PRO A 182 -6.55 22.28 7.33
C PRO A 182 -7.83 22.13 6.50
N TYR A 183 -7.96 22.86 5.40
CA TYR A 183 -9.12 22.79 4.52
C TYR A 183 -8.64 22.69 3.08
N LEU A 184 -8.71 21.49 2.53
CA LEU A 184 -8.34 21.19 1.15
C LEU A 184 -9.59 21.10 0.29
N ILE A 185 -9.59 21.83 -0.81
CA ILE A 185 -10.62 21.69 -1.84
C ILE A 185 -10.24 20.56 -2.80
N GLN A 186 -11.24 19.89 -3.37
CA GLN A 186 -11.03 18.74 -4.27
C GLN A 186 -10.03 19.02 -5.40
N SER A 187 -10.03 20.24 -5.94
CA SER A 187 -9.18 20.62 -7.07
C SER A 187 -7.68 20.65 -6.76
N VAL A 188 -7.27 20.57 -5.48
CA VAL A 188 -5.86 20.43 -5.11
C VAL A 188 -5.33 19.05 -5.49
N PHE A 189 -6.18 18.02 -5.46
CA PHE A 189 -5.78 16.64 -5.73
C PHE A 189 -5.72 16.35 -7.24
N THR A 190 -4.76 16.97 -7.91
CA THR A 190 -4.46 16.67 -9.32
C THR A 190 -3.83 15.29 -9.47
N ALA A 191 -3.82 14.76 -10.70
CA ALA A 191 -3.17 13.48 -10.99
C ALA A 191 -1.68 13.48 -10.57
N LYS A 192 -0.95 14.59 -10.81
CA LYS A 192 0.42 14.76 -10.33
C LYS A 192 0.51 14.79 -8.81
N PHE A 193 -0.34 15.57 -8.14
CA PHE A 193 -0.34 15.63 -6.69
C PHE A 193 -0.44 14.22 -6.10
N LEU A 194 -1.43 13.45 -6.58
CA LEU A 194 -1.66 12.08 -6.12
C LEU A 194 -0.50 11.14 -6.50
N PHE A 195 0.08 11.27 -7.69
CA PHE A 195 1.25 10.49 -8.07
C PHE A 195 2.42 10.71 -7.10
N TYR A 196 2.71 11.96 -6.75
CA TYR A 196 3.79 12.28 -5.82
C TYR A 196 3.48 11.81 -4.40
N ILE A 197 2.36 12.23 -3.82
CA ILE A 197 2.10 11.99 -2.39
C ILE A 197 1.60 10.58 -2.11
N LYS A 198 0.73 10.02 -2.97
CA LYS A 198 0.11 8.72 -2.75
C LYS A 198 0.93 7.60 -3.41
N THR A 199 1.09 7.64 -4.73
CA THR A 199 1.68 6.54 -5.51
C THR A 199 3.16 6.35 -5.18
N CYS A 200 3.96 7.42 -5.22
CA CYS A 200 5.40 7.33 -4.94
C CYS A 200 5.67 6.92 -3.48
N SER A 201 4.90 7.45 -2.52
CA SER A 201 5.02 7.07 -1.11
C SER A 201 4.66 5.61 -0.89
N PHE A 202 3.60 5.13 -1.55
CA PHE A 202 3.20 3.73 -1.45
C PHE A 202 4.24 2.80 -2.06
N TYR A 203 4.74 3.14 -3.25
CA TYR A 203 5.80 2.38 -3.90
C TYR A 203 7.04 2.33 -3.05
N LEU A 204 7.47 3.48 -2.52
CA LEU A 204 8.62 3.54 -1.63
C LEU A 204 8.36 2.65 -0.41
N TYR A 205 7.23 2.81 0.29
CA TYR A 205 6.86 1.98 1.44
C TYR A 205 6.99 0.46 1.16
N ALA A 206 6.42 -0.02 0.06
CA ALA A 206 6.50 -1.42 -0.33
C ALA A 206 7.93 -1.84 -0.71
N TYR A 207 8.64 -0.99 -1.46
CA TYR A 207 10.03 -1.19 -1.84
C TYR A 207 10.95 -1.25 -0.62
N LEU A 208 10.68 -0.46 0.42
CA LEU A 208 11.56 -0.37 1.57
C LEU A 208 11.63 -1.71 2.34
N PHE A 209 10.53 -2.46 2.41
CA PHE A 209 10.50 -3.76 3.06
C PHE A 209 11.34 -4.83 2.37
N ILE A 210 11.50 -4.72 1.06
CA ILE A 210 12.21 -5.70 0.24
C ILE A 210 13.67 -5.26 -0.01
N SER A 211 13.93 -3.94 -0.01
CA SER A 211 15.21 -3.33 -0.32
C SER A 211 16.18 -3.23 0.86
N ILE A 212 15.83 -3.73 2.05
CA ILE A 212 16.79 -3.95 3.16
C ILE A 212 18.02 -4.76 2.68
N ARG A 213 17.88 -5.46 1.56
CA ARG A 213 18.92 -6.23 0.86
C ARG A 213 19.64 -5.48 -0.28
N SER A 214 19.29 -4.22 -0.59
CA SER A 214 19.93 -3.45 -1.67
C SER A 214 21.00 -2.51 -1.09
N PRO A 215 22.30 -2.85 -1.21
CA PRO A 215 23.40 -2.05 -0.66
C PRO A 215 23.61 -0.70 -1.38
N ASN A 216 22.82 -0.39 -2.40
CA ASN A 216 23.04 0.72 -3.33
C ASN A 216 21.94 1.79 -3.30
N SER A 217 21.14 1.86 -2.22
CA SER A 217 20.19 2.96 -2.05
C SER A 217 20.92 4.30 -2.04
N PRO A 218 20.46 5.32 -2.79
CA PRO A 218 21.12 6.63 -2.86
C PRO A 218 20.99 7.43 -1.56
N TYR A 219 20.02 7.08 -0.72
CA TYR A 219 19.79 7.67 0.60
C TYR A 219 19.57 6.57 1.63
N THR A 220 19.98 6.86 2.86
CA THR A 220 19.66 6.06 4.05
C THR A 220 18.25 6.35 4.55
N ALA A 221 17.65 5.45 5.33
CA ALA A 221 16.36 5.72 5.98
C ALA A 221 16.42 6.96 6.88
N ASP A 222 17.51 7.16 7.61
CA ASP A 222 17.71 8.35 8.46
C ASP A 222 17.62 9.66 7.65
N GLU A 223 18.24 9.72 6.47
CA GLU A 223 18.16 10.89 5.59
C GLU A 223 16.74 11.13 5.08
N MET A 224 16.04 10.06 4.70
CA MET A 224 14.65 10.14 4.24
C MET A 224 13.68 10.56 5.35
N ILE A 225 13.85 10.05 6.57
CA ILE A 225 13.08 10.48 7.74
C ILE A 225 13.35 11.96 8.02
N ARG A 226 14.61 12.38 8.10
CA ARG A 226 14.97 13.80 8.35
C ARG A 226 14.38 14.75 7.31
N TYR A 227 14.22 14.28 6.09
CA TYR A 227 13.61 15.07 5.02
C TYR A 227 12.09 15.25 5.19
N LEU A 228 11.39 14.24 5.73
CA LEU A 228 9.92 14.17 5.76
C LEU A 228 9.30 14.48 7.14
N TYR A 229 9.98 14.19 8.24
CA TYR A 229 9.33 14.01 9.54
C TYR A 229 8.50 15.20 10.03
N GLU A 230 8.99 16.44 9.87
CA GLU A 230 8.26 17.63 10.34
C GLU A 230 6.95 17.82 9.59
N ASP A 231 6.97 17.68 8.26
CA ASP A 231 5.74 17.78 7.47
C ASP A 231 4.79 16.65 7.81
N TYR A 232 5.30 15.42 7.95
CA TYR A 232 4.48 14.27 8.34
C TYR A 232 3.76 14.53 9.67
N LEU A 233 4.49 14.90 10.73
CA LEU A 233 3.90 15.13 12.04
C LEU A 233 2.85 16.25 11.99
N GLU A 234 3.12 17.34 11.29
CA GLU A 234 2.16 18.44 11.17
C GLU A 234 0.93 18.08 10.33
N ILE A 235 1.10 17.35 9.23
CA ILE A 235 0.01 16.85 8.40
C ILE A 235 -0.93 15.97 9.24
N ILE A 236 -0.37 15.01 9.98
CA ILE A 236 -1.15 14.12 10.85
C ILE A 236 -1.85 14.92 11.95
N HIS A 237 -1.14 15.87 12.58
CA HIS A 237 -1.71 16.73 13.60
C HIS A 237 -2.91 17.52 13.08
N VAL A 238 -2.71 18.30 12.01
CA VAL A 238 -3.75 19.13 11.41
C VAL A 238 -4.97 18.30 11.02
N HIS A 239 -4.75 17.19 10.32
CA HIS A 239 -5.85 16.41 9.76
C HIS A 239 -6.56 15.51 10.76
N SER A 240 -5.93 15.20 11.90
CA SER A 240 -6.60 14.47 12.98
C SER A 240 -7.78 15.24 13.60
N TYR A 241 -7.86 16.56 13.42
CA TYR A 241 -8.97 17.40 13.91
C TYR A 241 -10.10 17.63 12.89
N ASN A 242 -9.90 17.26 11.63
CA ASN A 242 -10.86 17.54 10.54
C ASN A 242 -11.30 16.26 9.79
N ILE A 243 -11.11 15.07 10.39
CA ILE A 243 -11.30 13.75 9.74
C ILE A 243 -12.65 13.63 9.01
N MET A 244 -13.71 14.23 9.55
CA MET A 244 -15.05 14.22 8.96
C MET A 244 -15.12 14.86 7.56
N SER A 245 -14.12 15.66 7.17
CA SER A 245 -14.03 16.33 5.86
C SER A 245 -13.15 15.60 4.86
N TRP A 246 -12.54 14.47 5.23
CA TRP A 246 -11.66 13.74 4.34
C TRP A 246 -12.44 13.15 3.15
N ASN A 247 -11.98 13.46 1.96
CA ASN A 247 -12.36 12.75 0.74
C ASN A 247 -11.46 11.51 0.55
N LYS A 248 -11.74 10.74 -0.50
CA LYS A 248 -10.99 9.52 -0.81
C LYS A 248 -9.53 9.80 -1.16
N GLU A 249 -9.26 10.92 -1.80
CA GLU A 249 -7.93 11.35 -2.20
C GLU A 249 -7.05 11.68 -0.99
N LEU A 250 -7.55 12.48 -0.06
CA LEU A 250 -6.88 12.82 1.19
C LEU A 250 -6.66 11.58 2.04
N LEU A 251 -7.69 10.74 2.20
CA LEU A 251 -7.55 9.46 2.88
C LEU A 251 -6.42 8.60 2.27
N GLY A 252 -6.37 8.50 0.94
CA GLY A 252 -5.30 7.80 0.24
C GLY A 252 -3.93 8.40 0.53
N CYS A 253 -3.77 9.72 0.47
CA CYS A 253 -2.52 10.41 0.79
C CYS A 253 -2.08 10.15 2.23
N ILE A 254 -2.97 10.33 3.21
CA ILE A 254 -2.65 10.11 4.63
C ILE A 254 -2.29 8.64 4.89
N ALA A 255 -3.07 7.70 4.36
CA ALA A 255 -2.81 6.27 4.52
C ALA A 255 -1.41 5.88 4.04
N GLN A 256 -0.97 6.42 2.89
CA GLN A 256 0.35 6.10 2.33
C GLN A 256 1.49 6.85 3.01
N LEU A 257 1.27 8.07 3.52
CA LEU A 257 2.27 8.78 4.33
C LEU A 257 2.50 8.09 5.68
N VAL A 258 1.43 7.69 6.36
CA VAL A 258 1.50 6.87 7.59
C VAL A 258 2.21 5.56 7.27
N GLY A 259 1.79 4.84 6.23
CA GLY A 259 2.45 3.61 5.78
C GLY A 259 3.95 3.81 5.56
N LEU A 260 4.35 4.81 4.77
CA LEU A 260 5.74 5.12 4.48
C LEU A 260 6.56 5.40 5.76
N MET A 261 6.03 6.19 6.69
CA MET A 261 6.69 6.44 7.97
C MET A 261 6.83 5.18 8.80
N GLY A 262 5.80 4.32 8.80
CA GLY A 262 5.90 2.98 9.34
C GLY A 262 7.06 2.21 8.71
N GLY A 263 7.14 2.16 7.38
CA GLY A 263 8.22 1.48 6.64
C GLY A 263 9.61 1.91 7.07
N PHE A 264 9.83 3.22 7.25
CA PHE A 264 11.12 3.73 7.74
C PHE A 264 11.46 3.25 9.16
N CYS A 265 10.47 3.13 10.05
CA CYS A 265 10.67 2.63 11.41
C CYS A 265 11.06 1.14 11.47
N TRP A 266 10.89 0.40 10.36
CA TRP A 266 11.23 -1.02 10.22
C TRP A 266 12.43 -1.27 9.27
N TRP A 267 13.08 -0.22 8.78
CA TRP A 267 14.13 -0.31 7.74
C TRP A 267 15.38 -1.08 8.17
N ASP A 268 15.81 -0.98 9.43
CA ASP A 268 16.96 -1.73 9.96
C ASP A 268 16.59 -3.11 10.53
N GLY A 269 15.35 -3.54 10.34
CA GLY A 269 14.80 -4.71 11.00
C GLY A 269 14.40 -4.43 12.45
N GLN A 270 14.98 -5.15 13.40
CA GLN A 270 14.57 -5.13 14.81
C GLN A 270 15.17 -3.97 15.63
N GLN A 271 16.14 -3.22 15.11
CA GLN A 271 16.87 -2.26 15.95
C GLN A 271 16.11 -0.95 16.17
N ARG A 272 15.08 -0.64 15.36
CA ARG A 272 14.07 0.43 15.61
C ARG A 272 14.68 1.77 16.03
N THR A 273 15.91 2.02 15.62
CA THR A 273 16.71 3.17 16.06
C THR A 273 16.19 4.47 15.47
N GLN A 274 15.42 4.35 14.38
CA GLN A 274 14.83 5.43 13.61
C GLN A 274 13.76 6.21 14.37
N LEU A 275 13.08 5.59 15.35
CA LEU A 275 12.03 6.26 16.10
C LEU A 275 12.55 7.45 16.90
N LYS A 276 13.80 7.42 17.37
CA LYS A 276 14.43 8.56 18.04
C LYS A 276 14.68 9.76 17.12
N ILE A 277 14.77 9.53 15.81
CA ILE A 277 14.90 10.61 14.82
C ILE A 277 13.53 11.26 14.61
N LEU A 278 12.49 10.45 14.49
CA LEU A 278 11.11 10.91 14.33
C LEU A 278 10.59 11.61 15.60
N PHE A 279 10.93 11.06 16.76
CA PHE A 279 10.48 11.50 18.06
C PHE A 279 11.66 11.79 19.00
N PRO A 280 12.34 12.94 18.84
CA PRO A 280 13.46 13.30 19.70
C PRO A 280 13.06 13.63 21.15
N LYS A 281 11.76 13.77 21.42
CA LYS A 281 11.20 14.10 22.73
C LYS A 281 9.93 13.29 22.98
N GLU A 282 9.74 12.84 24.22
CA GLU A 282 8.55 12.09 24.64
C GLU A 282 7.24 12.82 24.33
N GLN A 283 7.19 14.15 24.54
CA GLN A 283 5.99 14.95 24.22
C GLN A 283 5.54 14.79 22.77
N ILE A 284 6.49 14.74 21.82
CA ILE A 284 6.17 14.59 20.39
C ILE A 284 5.57 13.20 20.13
N VAL A 285 6.08 12.17 20.81
CA VAL A 285 5.50 10.82 20.75
C VAL A 285 4.06 10.85 21.26
N CYS A 286 3.84 11.43 22.44
CA CYS A 286 2.53 11.49 23.07
C CYS A 286 1.50 12.22 22.20
N ASP A 287 1.86 13.40 21.69
CA ASP A 287 1.01 14.19 20.79
C ASP A 287 0.66 13.37 19.54
N HIS A 288 1.64 12.69 18.94
CA HIS A 288 1.41 11.87 17.76
C HIS A 288 0.53 10.65 18.04
N VAL A 289 0.70 9.99 19.19
CA VAL A 289 -0.18 8.88 19.61
C VAL A 289 -1.62 9.36 19.76
N GLU A 290 -1.84 10.54 20.33
CA GLU A 290 -3.18 11.11 20.44
C GLU A 290 -3.78 11.47 19.07
N ASP A 291 -2.99 12.06 18.18
CA ASP A 291 -3.41 12.39 16.81
C ASP A 291 -3.82 11.12 16.03
N LEU A 292 -2.99 10.07 16.07
CA LEU A 292 -3.29 8.78 15.44
C LEU A 292 -4.50 8.10 16.08
N THR A 293 -4.65 8.18 17.40
CA THR A 293 -5.83 7.64 18.11
C THR A 293 -7.11 8.33 17.62
N ARG A 294 -7.09 9.66 17.48
CA ARG A 294 -8.24 10.42 16.94
C ARG A 294 -8.61 9.95 15.53
N ILE A 295 -7.61 9.65 14.69
CA ILE A 295 -7.83 9.11 13.34
C ILE A 295 -8.54 7.74 13.40
N VAL A 296 -8.02 6.78 14.17
CA VAL A 296 -8.62 5.43 14.23
C VAL A 296 -9.94 5.38 14.99
N ALA A 297 -10.23 6.38 15.84
CA ALA A 297 -11.53 6.53 16.51
C ALA A 297 -12.68 6.83 15.54
N HIS A 298 -12.38 7.29 14.31
CA HIS A 298 -13.40 7.62 13.33
C HIS A 298 -14.12 6.36 12.83
N THR A 299 -15.34 6.14 13.33
CA THR A 299 -16.15 4.94 13.08
C THR A 299 -16.26 4.47 11.63
N PRO A 300 -16.45 5.35 10.64
CA PRO A 300 -16.46 4.95 9.23
C PRO A 300 -15.22 4.18 8.79
N PHE A 301 -14.02 4.48 9.30
CA PHE A 301 -12.80 3.80 8.85
C PHE A 301 -12.78 2.33 9.23
N TYR A 302 -12.92 1.97 10.51
CA TYR A 302 -12.87 0.56 10.90
C TYR A 302 -14.07 -0.25 10.38
N LYS A 303 -15.25 0.38 10.21
CA LYS A 303 -16.44 -0.28 9.65
C LYS A 303 -16.40 -0.48 8.12
N GLN A 304 -15.50 0.17 7.40
CA GLN A 304 -15.37 0.06 5.94
C GLN A 304 -14.09 -0.66 5.51
N THR A 305 -13.33 -1.19 6.47
CA THR A 305 -12.21 -2.09 6.19
C THR A 305 -12.67 -3.29 5.37
N LYS A 306 -11.79 -3.73 4.48
CA LYS A 306 -11.98 -4.91 3.63
C LYS A 306 -10.87 -5.94 3.88
N PRO A 307 -11.11 -7.24 3.60
CA PRO A 307 -10.08 -8.29 3.70
C PRO A 307 -8.87 -8.04 2.80
N VAL A 308 -9.07 -7.30 1.70
CA VAL A 308 -8.02 -7.02 0.73
C VAL A 308 -7.33 -5.69 1.02
N ARG A 309 -5.99 -5.70 1.08
CA ARG A 309 -5.14 -4.53 1.33
C ARG A 309 -5.00 -3.60 0.12
N SER A 310 -6.13 -3.17 -0.43
CA SER A 310 -6.22 -2.16 -1.49
C SER A 310 -7.35 -1.16 -1.28
N ASN A 311 -7.99 -1.27 -0.12
CA ASN A 311 -8.93 -0.32 0.46
C ASN A 311 -8.12 0.62 1.36
N TYR A 312 -8.26 1.93 1.18
CA TYR A 312 -7.44 2.91 1.89
C TYR A 312 -7.72 2.93 3.39
N GLU A 313 -8.96 2.63 3.80
CA GLU A 313 -9.35 2.46 5.20
C GLU A 313 -8.61 1.29 5.83
N THR A 314 -8.57 0.11 5.18
CA THR A 314 -7.76 -1.04 5.63
C THR A 314 -6.29 -0.64 5.77
N ILE A 315 -5.72 0.03 4.77
CA ILE A 315 -4.31 0.43 4.78
C ILE A 315 -4.04 1.40 5.95
N LEU A 316 -4.88 2.43 6.13
CA LEU A 316 -4.72 3.41 7.19
C LEU A 316 -4.82 2.77 8.57
N MET A 317 -5.86 1.96 8.80
CA MET A 317 -6.11 1.32 10.09
C MET A 317 -4.95 0.39 10.46
N ASP A 318 -4.56 -0.50 9.54
CA ASP A 318 -3.46 -1.42 9.77
C ASP A 318 -2.14 -0.68 10.03
N THR A 319 -1.76 0.25 9.14
CA THR A 319 -0.47 0.96 9.27
C THR A 319 -0.41 1.81 10.54
N THR A 320 -1.53 2.42 10.94
CA THR A 320 -1.62 3.22 12.16
C THR A 320 -1.45 2.35 13.40
N LEU A 321 -2.19 1.24 13.50
CA LEU A 321 -2.07 0.31 14.63
C LEU A 321 -0.68 -0.30 14.73
N MET A 322 -0.09 -0.65 13.58
CA MET A 322 1.29 -1.13 13.52
C MET A 322 2.29 -0.09 14.03
N ILE A 323 2.16 1.19 13.66
CA ILE A 323 3.04 2.25 14.17
C ILE A 323 2.86 2.44 15.67
N LEU A 324 1.63 2.49 16.17
CA LEU A 324 1.36 2.58 17.61
C LEU A 324 2.00 1.42 18.37
N LEU A 325 1.92 0.20 17.83
CA LEU A 325 2.56 -0.97 18.42
C LEU A 325 4.09 -0.83 18.48
N VAL A 326 4.73 -0.33 17.42
CA VAL A 326 6.18 -0.08 17.45
C VAL A 326 6.53 0.95 18.52
N ILE A 327 5.80 2.07 18.57
CA ILE A 327 6.04 3.14 19.55
C ILE A 327 5.95 2.59 20.98
N VAL A 328 4.89 1.84 21.31
CA VAL A 328 4.71 1.22 22.64
C VAL A 328 5.90 0.34 23.01
N GLN A 329 6.38 -0.45 22.05
CA GLN A 329 7.48 -1.39 22.27
C GLN A 329 8.85 -0.71 22.41
N THR A 330 9.04 0.54 22.00
CA THR A 330 10.37 1.18 21.98
C THR A 330 10.49 2.44 22.83
N GLU A 331 9.44 3.25 22.94
CA GLU A 331 9.51 4.58 23.57
C GLU A 331 9.19 4.56 25.07
N ASN A 332 8.90 3.40 25.65
CA ASN A 332 8.54 3.24 27.06
C ASN A 332 7.36 4.14 27.50
N ILE A 333 6.37 4.28 26.62
CA ILE A 333 5.17 5.12 26.84
C ILE A 333 3.92 4.32 27.23
N ASN A 334 4.08 3.09 27.70
CA ASN A 334 2.94 2.22 28.07
C ASN A 334 2.03 2.88 29.13
N TRP A 335 2.60 3.77 29.96
CA TRP A 335 1.87 4.56 30.93
C TRP A 335 0.77 5.42 30.29
N LEU A 336 0.99 5.95 29.09
CA LEU A 336 0.01 6.79 28.38
C LEU A 336 -1.24 5.96 28.03
N PHE A 337 -1.05 4.78 27.45
CA PHE A 337 -2.13 3.84 27.11
C PHE A 337 -2.88 3.32 28.34
N ARG A 338 -2.19 3.16 29.48
CA ARG A 338 -2.79 2.71 30.74
C ARG A 338 -3.59 3.80 31.44
N SER A 339 -3.16 5.05 31.34
CA SER A 339 -3.74 6.19 32.05
C SER A 339 -4.83 6.91 31.24
N ASN A 340 -4.78 6.86 29.91
CA ASN A 340 -5.75 7.50 29.03
C ASN A 340 -6.82 6.50 28.58
N THR A 341 -7.98 6.57 29.24
CA THR A 341 -9.13 5.69 28.93
C THR A 341 -9.62 5.87 27.50
N THR A 342 -9.55 7.07 26.93
CA THR A 342 -9.99 7.33 25.55
C THR A 342 -9.16 6.55 24.54
N ILE A 343 -7.83 6.52 24.71
CA ILE A 343 -6.94 5.73 23.83
C ILE A 343 -7.31 4.25 23.94
N ARG A 344 -7.35 3.73 25.17
CA ARG A 344 -7.65 2.32 25.43
C ARG A 344 -9.01 1.91 24.83
N ASP A 345 -10.07 2.65 25.14
CA ASP A 345 -11.43 2.33 24.74
C ASP A 345 -11.61 2.45 23.21
N THR A 346 -10.84 3.36 22.57
CA THR A 346 -10.76 3.45 21.10
C THR A 346 -10.15 2.19 20.51
N ILE A 347 -9.00 1.73 21.00
CA ILE A 347 -8.34 0.53 20.47
C ILE A 347 -9.21 -0.72 20.69
N ILE A 348 -9.89 -0.83 21.84
CA ILE A 348 -10.88 -1.91 22.08
C ILE A 348 -11.99 -1.86 21.02
N SER A 349 -12.59 -0.68 20.82
CA SER A 349 -13.68 -0.52 19.84
C SER A 349 -13.26 -0.91 18.42
N VAL A 350 -12.04 -0.53 18.02
CA VAL A 350 -11.48 -0.93 16.73
C VAL A 350 -11.27 -2.45 16.65
N SER A 351 -10.70 -3.04 17.71
CA SER A 351 -10.39 -4.48 17.77
C SER A 351 -11.65 -5.34 17.68
N GLU A 352 -12.76 -4.89 18.29
CA GLU A 352 -14.04 -5.60 18.32
C GLU A 352 -14.92 -5.35 17.09
N ALA A 353 -14.79 -4.19 16.43
CA ALA A 353 -15.74 -3.76 15.40
C ALA A 353 -15.17 -3.70 13.97
N ALA A 354 -13.86 -3.85 13.78
CA ALA A 354 -13.28 -3.88 12.45
C ALA A 354 -13.74 -5.14 11.68
N LEU A 355 -13.94 -5.01 10.37
CA LEU A 355 -14.35 -6.12 9.49
C LEU A 355 -13.15 -6.92 8.95
N ASN A 356 -11.94 -6.42 9.17
CA ASN A 356 -10.70 -7.04 8.73
C ASN A 356 -9.96 -7.65 9.94
N ASP A 357 -9.72 -8.95 9.89
CA ASP A 357 -9.09 -9.70 10.98
C ASP A 357 -7.68 -9.22 11.32
N GLU A 358 -6.89 -8.78 10.33
CA GLU A 358 -5.55 -8.23 10.55
C GLU A 358 -5.62 -6.95 11.39
N VAL A 359 -6.56 -6.06 11.09
CA VAL A 359 -6.81 -4.84 11.87
C VAL A 359 -7.25 -5.19 13.30
N CYS A 360 -8.15 -6.17 13.47
CA CYS A 360 -8.57 -6.65 14.78
C CYS A 360 -7.37 -7.16 15.60
N LEU A 361 -6.55 -8.02 14.99
CA LEU A 361 -5.37 -8.61 15.62
C LEU A 361 -4.32 -7.57 15.98
N CYS A 362 -4.03 -6.62 15.09
CA CYS A 362 -3.13 -5.50 15.37
C CYS A 362 -3.59 -4.70 16.61
N GLY A 363 -4.90 -4.43 16.71
CA GLY A 363 -5.48 -3.74 17.86
C GLY A 363 -5.33 -4.53 19.17
N TYR A 364 -5.63 -5.82 19.15
CA TYR A 364 -5.45 -6.68 20.32
C TYR A 364 -3.98 -6.85 20.72
N CYS A 365 -3.06 -6.96 19.76
CA CYS A 365 -1.61 -7.00 20.04
C CYS A 365 -1.12 -5.71 20.70
N LEU A 366 -1.62 -4.56 20.24
CA LEU A 366 -1.32 -3.28 20.87
C LEU A 366 -1.80 -3.23 22.32
N LEU A 367 -3.02 -3.71 22.59
CA LEU A 367 -3.54 -3.81 23.96
C LEU A 367 -2.70 -4.77 24.82
N GLY A 368 -2.35 -5.93 24.27
CA GLY A 368 -1.52 -6.94 24.93
C GLY A 368 -0.14 -6.40 25.36
N GLU A 369 0.46 -5.53 24.56
CA GLU A 369 1.75 -4.93 24.89
C GLU A 369 1.62 -3.73 25.84
N ALA A 370 0.58 -2.92 25.67
CA ALA A 370 0.43 -1.67 26.40
C ALA A 370 -0.14 -1.86 27.82
N LEU A 371 -1.07 -2.80 28.01
CA LEU A 371 -1.78 -2.98 29.28
C LEU A 371 -1.03 -3.89 30.25
N GLY A 372 -1.53 -4.01 31.48
CA GLY A 372 -1.04 -4.97 32.48
C GLY A 372 -1.98 -6.17 32.60
N ASP A 373 -1.48 -7.28 33.15
CA ASP A 373 -2.18 -8.57 33.22
C ASP A 373 -3.60 -8.49 33.80
N ASP A 374 -3.82 -7.66 34.82
CA ASP A 374 -5.14 -7.53 35.46
C ASP A 374 -6.18 -6.92 34.50
N LEU A 375 -5.79 -5.86 33.78
CA LEU A 375 -6.63 -5.23 32.76
C LEU A 375 -6.87 -6.15 31.55
N LEU A 376 -5.85 -6.92 31.15
CA LEU A 376 -5.99 -7.88 30.05
C LEU A 376 -6.99 -9.01 30.40
N LYS A 377 -6.98 -9.48 31.65
CA LYS A 377 -7.94 -10.48 32.16
C LYS A 377 -9.36 -9.93 32.18
N ASP A 378 -9.55 -8.70 32.64
CA ASP A 378 -10.86 -8.05 32.67
C ASP A 378 -11.45 -7.91 31.25
N LEU A 379 -10.60 -7.62 30.26
CA LEU A 379 -10.98 -7.47 28.86
C LEU A 379 -11.16 -8.81 28.12
N LYS A 380 -10.80 -9.94 28.75
CA LYS A 380 -10.85 -11.29 28.15
C LYS A 380 -10.19 -11.37 26.77
N ILE A 381 -9.09 -10.64 26.59
CA ILE A 381 -8.41 -10.51 25.29
C ILE A 381 -7.98 -11.88 24.74
N ALA A 382 -7.53 -12.80 25.61
CA ALA A 382 -7.15 -14.15 25.20
C ALA A 382 -8.33 -14.96 24.62
N ASP A 383 -9.53 -14.83 25.20
CA ASP A 383 -10.73 -15.49 24.68
C ASP A 383 -11.11 -14.90 23.31
N ASN A 384 -11.04 -13.58 23.19
CA ASN A 384 -11.44 -12.85 21.98
C ASN A 384 -10.45 -13.02 20.81
N ILE A 385 -9.14 -13.14 21.06
CA ILE A 385 -8.13 -13.33 20.01
C ILE A 385 -8.18 -14.75 19.42
N SER A 386 -8.62 -15.75 20.20
CA SER A 386 -8.42 -17.17 19.86
C SER A 386 -8.98 -17.56 18.48
N ASP A 387 -10.18 -17.09 18.13
CA ASP A 387 -10.81 -17.35 16.83
C ASP A 387 -10.06 -16.65 15.68
N TYR A 388 -9.66 -15.38 15.85
CA TYR A 388 -8.90 -14.63 14.85
C TYR A 388 -7.49 -15.20 14.64
N PHE A 389 -6.82 -15.60 15.72
CA PHE A 389 -5.50 -16.19 15.66
C PHE A 389 -5.51 -17.56 14.98
N LEU A 390 -6.52 -18.39 15.26
CA LEU A 390 -6.70 -19.67 14.56
C LEU A 390 -7.00 -19.47 13.07
N HIS A 391 -7.85 -18.50 12.72
CA HIS A 391 -8.11 -18.14 11.33
C HIS A 391 -6.83 -17.66 10.62
N VAL A 392 -6.05 -16.78 11.23
CA VAL A 392 -4.79 -16.28 10.66
C VAL A 392 -3.72 -17.37 10.58
N LEU A 393 -3.62 -18.26 11.57
CA LEU A 393 -2.74 -19.42 11.48
C LEU A 393 -3.16 -20.38 10.36
N GLN A 394 -4.45 -20.60 10.18
CA GLN A 394 -4.98 -21.44 9.10
C GLN A 394 -4.69 -20.82 7.73
N GLU A 395 -4.91 -19.52 7.58
CA GLU A 395 -4.56 -18.77 6.37
C GLU A 395 -3.04 -18.78 6.12
N ALA A 396 -2.23 -18.61 7.16
CA ALA A 396 -0.77 -18.72 7.09
C ALA A 396 -0.28 -20.12 6.70
N TRP A 397 -0.98 -21.16 7.17
CA TRP A 397 -0.69 -22.54 6.82
C TRP A 397 -1.03 -22.83 5.36
N ASN A 398 -2.19 -22.36 4.89
CA ASN A 398 -2.66 -22.57 3.51
C ASN A 398 -1.90 -21.72 2.49
N HIS A 399 -1.39 -20.55 2.91
CA HIS A 399 -0.72 -19.57 2.05
C HIS A 399 0.64 -19.16 2.62
N SER A 400 1.52 -20.13 2.88
CA SER A 400 2.82 -19.94 3.54
C SER A 400 3.78 -18.94 2.86
N SER A 401 3.51 -18.53 1.62
CA SER A 401 4.28 -17.52 0.88
C SER A 401 3.83 -16.08 1.15
N LYS A 402 2.62 -15.85 1.68
CA LYS A 402 2.09 -14.51 2.02
C LYS A 402 2.58 -14.08 3.41
N LYS A 403 2.78 -12.76 3.59
CA LYS A 403 3.47 -12.16 4.74
C LYS A 403 2.63 -12.18 6.04
N TYR A 404 2.57 -13.30 6.75
CA TYR A 404 2.10 -13.33 8.16
C TYR A 404 3.19 -12.95 9.18
N ARG A 405 4.20 -12.18 8.74
CA ARG A 405 5.50 -12.06 9.43
C ARG A 405 5.73 -10.78 10.22
N LEU A 406 4.79 -9.84 10.26
CA LEU A 406 5.01 -8.59 11.00
C LEU A 406 4.53 -8.64 12.45
N ILE A 407 3.71 -9.63 12.81
CA ILE A 407 3.31 -9.89 14.20
C ILE A 407 3.90 -11.24 14.61
N PRO A 408 5.05 -11.26 15.32
CA PRO A 408 5.60 -12.47 15.92
C PRO A 408 4.52 -13.23 16.72
N ILE A 409 4.46 -14.55 16.50
CA ILE A 409 3.50 -15.44 17.18
C ILE A 409 3.55 -15.25 18.70
N GLU A 410 4.74 -14.97 19.22
CA GLU A 410 5.03 -14.67 20.63
C GLU A 410 4.15 -13.55 21.22
N TYR A 411 3.71 -12.58 20.42
CA TYR A 411 2.81 -11.50 20.87
C TYR A 411 1.36 -11.96 21.05
N PHE A 412 0.91 -12.96 20.29
CA PHE A 412 -0.41 -13.58 20.50
C PHE A 412 -0.44 -14.53 21.70
N LEU A 413 0.73 -14.96 22.17
CA LEU A 413 0.89 -15.88 23.30
C LEU A 413 1.09 -15.14 24.65
N ARG A 414 1.30 -13.81 24.63
CA ARG A 414 1.35 -12.99 25.86
C ARG A 414 -0.07 -12.87 26.43
N GLY A 415 -0.29 -13.53 27.56
CA GLY A 415 -1.60 -13.75 28.18
C GLY A 415 -1.98 -15.23 28.34
N ILE A 416 -1.30 -16.14 27.62
CA ILE A 416 -1.47 -17.60 27.76
C ILE A 416 -0.47 -18.19 28.78
N HIS A 417 0.52 -17.42 29.22
CA HIS A 417 1.41 -17.83 30.31
C HIS A 417 0.79 -17.60 31.70
N ILE A 418 -0.18 -18.45 32.05
CA ILE A 418 -0.41 -18.88 33.43
C ILE A 418 -0.77 -20.37 33.42
N VAL A 419 0.25 -21.23 33.48
CA VAL A 419 0.35 -22.30 34.50
C VAL A 419 1.81 -22.41 34.92
#